data_AF-A0A1G9DY28-F1
#
_entry.id   AF-A0A1G9DY28-F1
#
_cell.length_a   1.000
_cell.length_b   1.000
_cell.length_c   1.000
_cell.angle_alpha   90.00
_cell.angle_beta   90.00
_cell.angle_gamma   90.00
#
_symmetry.space_group_name_H-M   'P 1'
#
loop_
_entity.id
_entity.type
_entity.pdbx_description
1 polymer ?
#
loop_
_entity_poly.entity_id
_entity_poly.type
_entity_poly.pdbx_seq_one_letter_code
_entity_poly.pdbx_strand_id
1 'polypeptide(L)'
;MRPTGRRGGTGKGPRGWFRGADLAAADAADGTVDGIIQAENLHSFAGSSSYRFLAGQFNNLASNGAGTTLASGDVIGDSRPEILIAHPDATRNVPGWGGVNVGKVYMIAPEDMAALDAQDGATDHQIDLGNTRLAGCYSYEFRGEATNPDLHLSAVIGGQAGASVGTVDDLWGDGKDEILIGDPRWQRPTSSDLYVGNYCPGASAVTPAPARARFM
;
A
#
# COMPACT_ATOMS: atom_id res chain seq x y z
N MET A 1 -25.31 -12.21 -39.17
CA MET A 1 -24.24 -12.65 -38.25
C MET A 1 -24.22 -11.69 -37.06
N ARG A 2 -24.51 -12.18 -35.86
CA ARG A 2 -24.47 -11.39 -34.62
C ARG A 2 -23.08 -11.53 -34.00
N PRO A 3 -22.35 -10.44 -33.67
CA PRO A 3 -21.10 -10.56 -32.94
C PRO A 3 -21.37 -10.98 -31.50
N THR A 4 -20.88 -12.14 -31.12
CA THR A 4 -20.75 -12.60 -29.73
C THR A 4 -19.45 -12.06 -29.17
N GLY A 5 -19.53 -11.02 -28.34
CA GLY A 5 -18.39 -10.50 -27.58
C GLY A 5 -18.78 -10.34 -26.12
N ARG A 6 -18.64 -11.43 -25.34
CA ARG A 6 -18.80 -11.41 -23.89
C ARG A 6 -17.63 -10.58 -23.34
N ARG A 7 -17.88 -9.33 -22.92
CA ARG A 7 -16.92 -8.50 -22.17
C ARG A 7 -16.63 -9.18 -20.83
N GLY A 8 -15.66 -10.07 -20.80
CA GLY A 8 -15.03 -10.57 -19.58
C GLY A 8 -13.99 -9.57 -19.12
N GLY A 9 -14.43 -8.41 -18.60
CA GLY A 9 -13.55 -7.51 -17.86
C GLY A 9 -13.64 -7.85 -16.38
N THR A 10 -12.67 -8.62 -15.86
CA THR A 10 -12.49 -8.78 -14.42
C THR A 10 -12.12 -7.40 -13.86
N GLY A 11 -13.04 -6.82 -13.07
CA GLY A 11 -12.91 -5.46 -12.55
C GLY A 11 -11.60 -5.26 -11.79
N LYS A 12 -10.67 -4.54 -12.40
CA LYS A 12 -9.53 -3.95 -11.72
C LYS A 12 -9.92 -2.53 -11.39
N GLY A 13 -10.36 -2.28 -10.16
CA GLY A 13 -10.56 -0.92 -9.68
C GLY A 13 -9.24 -0.14 -9.85
N PRO A 14 -9.21 0.95 -10.63
CA PRO A 14 -8.02 1.80 -10.71
C PRO A 14 -7.76 2.42 -9.34
N ARG A 15 -6.50 2.32 -8.90
CA ARG A 15 -5.98 2.95 -7.68
C ARG A 15 -5.08 4.07 -8.15
N GLY A 16 -5.39 5.30 -7.76
CA GLY A 16 -4.66 6.46 -8.24
C GLY A 16 -4.63 7.58 -7.23
N TRP A 17 -3.66 8.47 -7.43
CA TRP A 17 -3.57 9.74 -6.74
C TRP A 17 -4.05 10.84 -7.68
N PHE A 18 -4.85 11.76 -7.13
CA PHE A 18 -5.51 12.82 -7.89
C PHE A 18 -5.05 14.17 -7.42
N ARG A 19 -4.69 15.03 -8.37
CA ARG A 19 -4.67 16.47 -8.10
C ARG A 19 -6.05 17.03 -8.39
N GLY A 20 -6.61 17.82 -7.47
CA GLY A 20 -7.90 18.47 -7.70
C GLY A 20 -7.93 19.33 -8.97
N ALA A 21 -6.77 19.86 -9.38
CA ALA A 21 -6.60 20.62 -10.62
C ALA A 21 -6.86 19.80 -11.89
N ASP A 22 -6.73 18.47 -11.81
CA ASP A 22 -6.82 17.56 -12.95
C ASP A 22 -8.26 17.05 -13.20
N LEU A 23 -9.19 17.30 -12.27
CA LEU A 23 -10.54 16.70 -12.31
C LEU A 23 -11.34 17.09 -13.56
N ALA A 24 -11.29 18.36 -13.97
CA ALA A 24 -12.01 18.82 -15.16
C ALA A 24 -11.44 18.25 -16.47
N ALA A 25 -10.11 18.06 -16.52
CA ALA A 25 -9.44 17.47 -17.67
C ALA A 25 -9.71 15.96 -17.75
N ALA A 26 -9.72 15.28 -16.60
CA ALA A 26 -10.04 13.87 -16.50
C ALA A 26 -11.52 13.56 -16.83
N ASP A 27 -12.45 14.45 -16.47
CA ASP A 27 -13.86 14.37 -16.84
C ASP A 27 -14.00 14.45 -18.36
N ALA A 28 -13.37 15.47 -18.99
CA ALA A 28 -13.40 15.65 -20.43
C ALA A 28 -12.71 14.53 -21.25
N ALA A 29 -11.91 13.68 -20.62
CA ALA A 29 -10.99 12.76 -21.30
C ALA A 29 -11.69 11.61 -22.05
N ASP A 30 -12.94 11.28 -21.71
CA ASP A 30 -13.74 10.30 -22.46
C ASP A 30 -14.55 10.90 -23.62
N GLY A 31 -14.41 12.21 -23.84
CA GLY A 31 -15.11 12.96 -24.88
C GLY A 31 -16.45 13.55 -24.43
N THR A 32 -16.84 13.36 -23.17
CA THR A 32 -17.99 13.99 -22.54
C THR A 32 -17.56 14.81 -21.33
N VAL A 33 -18.29 15.89 -21.02
CA VAL A 33 -18.11 16.65 -19.77
C VAL A 33 -19.43 16.53 -19.03
N ASP A 34 -19.54 15.52 -18.18
CA ASP A 34 -20.77 15.14 -17.51
C ASP A 34 -20.59 14.93 -16.00
N GLY A 35 -19.40 15.19 -15.48
CA GLY A 35 -19.04 14.98 -14.08
C GLY A 35 -18.73 13.53 -13.73
N ILE A 36 -18.63 12.63 -14.72
CA ILE A 36 -18.28 11.22 -14.55
C ILE A 36 -16.85 10.99 -15.04
N ILE A 37 -15.93 10.87 -14.09
CA ILE A 37 -14.54 10.57 -14.42
C ILE A 37 -14.33 9.06 -14.53
N GLN A 38 -14.00 8.59 -15.74
CA GLN A 38 -13.49 7.25 -15.96
C GLN A 38 -12.07 7.15 -15.39
N ALA A 39 -11.86 6.22 -14.47
CA ALA A 39 -10.64 6.22 -13.69
C ALA A 39 -9.42 5.63 -14.44
N GLU A 40 -9.63 5.02 -15.60
CA GLU A 40 -8.58 4.77 -16.61
C GLU A 40 -8.02 6.05 -17.24
N ASN A 41 -8.80 7.14 -17.28
CA ASN A 41 -8.36 8.39 -17.90
C ASN A 41 -7.44 9.21 -17.00
N LEU A 42 -7.42 8.92 -15.71
CA LEU A 42 -6.76 9.75 -14.70
C LEU A 42 -5.24 9.88 -14.89
N HIS A 43 -4.60 8.91 -15.54
CA HIS A 43 -3.14 8.90 -15.72
C HIS A 43 -2.67 9.15 -17.17
N SER A 44 -3.59 9.35 -18.12
CA SER A 44 -3.27 9.21 -19.55
C SER A 44 -3.48 10.46 -20.41
N PHE A 45 -4.01 11.56 -19.86
CA PHE A 45 -4.15 12.82 -20.60
C PHE A 45 -2.90 13.70 -20.51
N ALA A 46 -2.66 14.49 -21.55
CA ALA A 46 -1.51 15.38 -21.65
C ALA A 46 -1.52 16.44 -20.54
N GLY A 47 -0.42 16.55 -19.79
CA GLY A 47 -0.29 17.49 -18.67
C GLY A 47 -0.89 16.98 -17.36
N SER A 48 -1.35 15.72 -17.28
CA SER A 48 -1.73 15.10 -16.01
C SER A 48 -0.57 15.12 -15.03
N SER A 49 -0.91 15.39 -13.78
CA SER A 49 0.01 15.27 -12.63
C SER A 49 -0.47 14.21 -11.64
N SER A 50 -1.46 13.42 -12.07
CA SER A 50 -2.07 12.32 -11.34
C SER A 50 -1.35 11.01 -11.66
N TYR A 51 -1.25 10.10 -10.69
CA TYR A 51 -0.53 8.82 -10.84
C TYR A 51 -1.47 7.64 -10.67
N ARG A 52 -1.18 6.55 -11.38
CA ARG A 52 -1.80 5.23 -11.16
C ARG A 52 -0.85 4.32 -10.40
N PHE A 53 -1.32 3.72 -9.31
CA PHE A 53 -0.55 2.73 -8.56
C PHE A 53 -0.88 1.32 -9.02
N LEU A 54 0.17 0.64 -9.49
CA LEU A 54 0.15 -0.76 -9.83
C LEU A 54 0.70 -1.53 -8.64
N ALA A 55 -0.10 -2.39 -8.01
CA ALA A 55 0.50 -3.47 -7.27
C ALA A 55 0.96 -4.48 -8.32
N GLY A 56 2.27 -4.68 -8.43
CA GLY A 56 2.91 -5.53 -9.44
C GLY A 56 2.12 -6.80 -9.76
N GLN A 57 2.33 -7.32 -10.96
CA GLN A 57 1.77 -8.59 -11.44
C GLN A 57 2.32 -9.78 -10.64
N PHE A 58 2.11 -9.81 -9.33
CA PHE A 58 2.22 -11.01 -8.54
C PHE A 58 1.03 -11.87 -8.98
N ASN A 59 1.39 -12.91 -9.75
CA ASN A 59 0.63 -14.13 -10.06
C ASN A 59 -0.89 -14.01 -10.26
N ASN A 60 -1.30 -13.71 -11.49
CA ASN A 60 -2.46 -14.30 -12.19
C ASN A 60 -3.65 -14.82 -11.36
N LEU A 61 -4.16 -14.04 -10.40
CA LEU A 61 -5.45 -14.24 -9.77
C LEU A 61 -6.15 -12.89 -9.68
N ALA A 62 -7.41 -12.87 -10.07
CA ALA A 62 -8.30 -11.76 -9.85
C ALA A 62 -8.33 -11.43 -8.35
N SER A 63 -8.22 -10.15 -7.99
CA SER A 63 -8.22 -9.61 -6.62
C SER A 63 -6.87 -9.64 -5.87
N ASN A 64 -5.86 -8.94 -6.39
CA ASN A 64 -4.72 -8.53 -5.56
C ASN A 64 -5.22 -7.40 -4.63
N GLY A 65 -5.42 -7.70 -3.35
CA GLY A 65 -6.01 -6.83 -2.32
C GLY A 65 -5.26 -5.52 -2.02
N ALA A 66 -4.37 -5.08 -2.91
CA ALA A 66 -3.75 -3.77 -2.84
C ALA A 66 -4.80 -2.66 -2.99
N GLY A 67 -4.65 -1.58 -2.23
CA GLY A 67 -5.60 -0.48 -2.14
C GLY A 67 -6.96 -0.87 -1.57
N THR A 68 -7.04 -1.97 -0.79
CA THR A 68 -8.25 -2.30 -0.01
C THR A 68 -8.47 -1.33 1.13
N THR A 69 -7.38 -0.84 1.72
CA THR A 69 -7.39 0.24 2.71
C THR A 69 -6.38 1.30 2.32
N LEU A 70 -6.74 2.56 2.55
CA LEU A 70 -5.91 3.74 2.30
C LEU A 70 -5.91 4.62 3.54
N ALA A 71 -4.78 5.31 3.78
CA ALA A 71 -4.69 6.39 4.76
C ALA A 71 -3.74 7.47 4.23
N SER A 72 -3.75 8.64 4.86
CA SER A 72 -2.83 9.73 4.55
C SER A 72 -2.52 10.54 5.81
N GLY A 73 -1.31 11.05 5.91
CA GLY A 73 -0.85 11.87 7.03
C GLY A 73 0.57 12.35 6.79
N ASP A 74 0.98 13.41 7.46
CA ASP A 74 2.34 13.96 7.41
C ASP A 74 3.25 13.15 8.36
N VAL A 75 3.57 11.93 7.96
CA VAL A 75 4.28 10.96 8.81
C VAL A 75 5.80 11.16 8.75
N ILE A 76 6.28 12.01 7.82
CA ILE A 76 7.69 12.42 7.74
C ILE A 76 7.94 13.84 8.28
N GLY A 77 6.90 14.63 8.54
CA GLY A 77 6.97 15.95 9.18
C GLY A 77 7.43 17.07 8.24
N ASP A 78 7.09 16.97 6.96
CA ASP A 78 7.46 17.96 5.93
C ASP A 78 6.28 18.86 5.51
N SER A 79 5.16 18.79 6.24
CA SER A 79 3.90 19.48 5.96
C SER A 79 3.22 19.05 4.67
N ARG A 80 3.62 17.92 4.07
CA ARG A 80 2.93 17.28 2.95
C ARG A 80 2.56 15.86 3.36
N PRO A 81 1.28 15.47 3.23
CA PRO A 81 0.88 14.14 3.66
C PRO A 81 1.38 13.06 2.69
N GLU A 82 1.96 12.01 3.25
CA GLU A 82 2.21 10.74 2.58
C GLU A 82 0.89 9.99 2.35
N ILE A 83 0.94 9.04 1.42
CA ILE A 83 -0.16 8.11 1.18
C ILE A 83 0.26 6.72 1.61
N LEU A 84 -0.59 6.07 2.40
CA LEU A 84 -0.46 4.68 2.76
C LEU A 84 -1.43 3.83 1.93
N ILE A 85 -0.90 2.83 1.26
CA ILE A 85 -1.65 1.90 0.41
C ILE A 85 -1.47 0.49 0.98
N ALA A 86 -2.55 -0.08 1.49
CA ALA A 86 -2.51 -1.40 2.08
C ALA A 86 -2.69 -2.51 1.03
N HIS A 87 -2.00 -3.63 1.23
CA HIS A 87 -2.08 -4.85 0.43
C HIS A 87 -2.12 -6.07 1.37
N PRO A 88 -3.22 -6.26 2.12
CA PRO A 88 -3.40 -7.34 3.10
C PRO A 88 -3.18 -8.76 2.57
N ASP A 89 -3.45 -9.01 1.28
CA ASP A 89 -3.30 -10.33 0.67
C ASP A 89 -1.91 -10.56 0.05
N ALA A 90 -0.96 -9.64 0.26
CA ALA A 90 0.40 -9.81 -0.26
C ALA A 90 1.04 -11.08 0.30
N THR A 91 1.54 -11.93 -0.60
CA THR A 91 2.17 -13.20 -0.25
C THR A 91 3.68 -13.09 -0.13
N ARG A 92 4.27 -13.89 0.77
CA ARG A 92 5.70 -14.16 0.87
C ARG A 92 5.95 -15.66 0.66
N ASN A 93 6.96 -16.01 -0.12
CA ASN A 93 7.40 -17.40 -0.23
C ASN A 93 8.20 -17.77 1.03
N VAL A 94 7.72 -18.77 1.77
CA VAL A 94 8.43 -19.33 2.92
C VAL A 94 9.01 -20.69 2.54
N PRO A 95 10.33 -20.91 2.74
CA PRO A 95 10.96 -22.19 2.47
C PRO A 95 10.24 -23.34 3.20
N GLY A 96 9.86 -24.38 2.45
CA GLY A 96 9.16 -25.55 2.99
C GLY A 96 7.62 -25.44 3.06
N TRP A 97 7.05 -24.25 2.81
CA TRP A 97 5.61 -24.00 2.97
C TRP A 97 4.94 -23.31 1.77
N GLY A 98 5.72 -22.74 0.85
CA GLY A 98 5.19 -22.05 -0.33
C GLY A 98 4.75 -20.62 -0.04
N GLY A 99 3.83 -20.10 -0.85
CA GLY A 99 3.31 -18.74 -0.71
C GLY A 99 2.33 -18.63 0.46
N VAL A 100 2.67 -17.81 1.45
CA VAL A 100 1.81 -17.51 2.60
C VAL A 100 1.44 -16.03 2.59
N ASN A 101 0.18 -15.72 2.93
CA ASN A 101 -0.23 -14.33 3.10
C ASN A 101 0.52 -13.72 4.27
N VAL A 102 1.05 -12.52 4.08
CA VAL A 102 1.70 -11.74 5.13
C VAL A 102 1.12 -10.34 5.20
N GLY A 103 0.62 -9.82 4.08
CA GLY A 103 0.20 -8.44 3.97
C GLY A 103 1.39 -7.49 3.85
N LYS A 104 1.13 -6.35 3.21
CA LYS A 104 2.09 -5.24 3.05
C LYS A 104 1.37 -3.91 3.16
N VAL A 105 2.08 -2.86 3.57
CA VAL A 105 1.62 -1.47 3.42
C VAL A 105 2.73 -0.68 2.73
N TYR A 106 2.36 0.10 1.73
CA TYR A 106 3.28 0.97 0.99
C TYR A 106 3.02 2.41 1.41
N MET A 107 4.04 3.09 1.88
CA MET A 107 4.01 4.53 2.15
C MET A 107 4.73 5.24 1.01
N ILE A 108 4.02 6.13 0.34
CA ILE A 108 4.49 6.86 -0.82
C ILE A 108 4.57 8.33 -0.47
N ALA A 109 5.79 8.88 -0.49
CA ALA A 109 6.03 10.31 -0.37
C ALA A 109 5.80 10.99 -1.73
N PRO A 110 5.10 12.14 -1.79
CA PRO A 110 4.90 12.89 -3.03
C PRO A 110 6.21 13.26 -3.77
N GLU A 111 7.30 13.44 -3.03
CA GLU A 111 8.62 13.83 -3.52
C GLU A 111 9.29 12.70 -4.30
N ASP A 112 8.99 11.45 -3.92
CA ASP A 112 9.55 10.26 -4.55
C ASP A 112 8.71 9.81 -5.78
N MET A 113 7.50 10.33 -5.99
CA MET A 113 6.58 9.83 -7.02
C MET A 113 7.15 9.89 -8.45
N ALA A 114 7.81 10.98 -8.83
CA ALA A 114 8.43 11.09 -10.15
C ALA A 114 9.62 10.12 -10.31
N ALA A 115 10.37 9.90 -9.23
CA ALA A 115 11.48 8.94 -9.22
C ALA A 115 10.99 7.49 -9.21
N LEU A 116 9.82 7.21 -8.60
CA LEU A 116 9.14 5.92 -8.60
C LEU A 116 8.57 5.59 -9.98
N ASP A 117 7.95 6.56 -10.64
CA ASP A 117 7.42 6.44 -12.01
C ASP A 117 8.53 6.04 -12.98
N ALA A 118 9.70 6.70 -12.88
CA ALA A 118 10.86 6.40 -13.70
C ALA A 118 11.47 4.99 -13.51
N GLN A 119 11.08 4.22 -12.48
CA GLN A 119 11.76 2.96 -12.12
C GLN A 119 11.59 1.83 -13.14
N ASP A 120 10.50 1.82 -13.90
CA ASP A 120 10.26 0.80 -14.92
C ASP A 120 10.86 1.16 -16.29
N GLY A 121 11.56 2.30 -16.36
CA GLY A 121 12.18 2.81 -17.58
C GLY A 121 11.26 3.67 -18.43
N ALA A 122 10.02 3.94 -18.00
CA ALA A 122 9.11 4.89 -18.60
C ALA A 122 8.78 6.04 -17.64
N THR A 123 8.30 7.16 -18.15
CA THR A 123 7.66 8.21 -17.35
C THR A 123 6.25 8.34 -17.90
N ASP A 124 5.38 7.47 -17.42
CA ASP A 124 4.02 7.28 -17.95
C ASP A 124 2.94 7.42 -16.87
N HIS A 125 3.32 8.02 -15.74
CA HIS A 125 2.48 8.24 -14.57
C HIS A 125 1.92 6.93 -13.97
N GLN A 126 2.66 5.82 -14.12
CA GLN A 126 2.35 4.54 -13.51
C GLN A 126 3.45 4.13 -12.53
N ILE A 127 3.08 3.99 -11.26
CA ILE A 127 4.00 3.61 -10.20
C ILE A 127 3.74 2.15 -9.81
N ASP A 128 4.72 1.27 -10.02
CA ASP A 128 4.70 -0.08 -9.42
C ASP A 128 5.06 0.00 -7.93
N LEU A 129 4.12 -0.38 -7.06
CA LEU A 129 4.30 -0.50 -5.61
C LEU A 129 5.40 -1.53 -5.25
N GLY A 130 5.73 -2.46 -6.15
CA GLY A 130 6.89 -3.33 -6.01
C GLY A 130 8.24 -2.57 -5.98
N ASN A 131 8.25 -1.35 -6.52
CA ASN A 131 9.40 -0.47 -6.63
C ASN A 131 9.45 0.63 -5.56
N THR A 132 8.49 0.68 -4.61
CA THR A 132 8.41 1.71 -3.57
C THR A 132 9.74 1.95 -2.83
N ARG A 133 10.52 0.88 -2.60
CA ARG A 133 11.83 0.93 -1.93
C ARG A 133 13.00 1.46 -2.78
N LEU A 134 12.78 1.78 -4.06
CA LEU A 134 13.83 2.08 -5.04
C LEU A 134 14.00 3.57 -5.35
N ALA A 135 13.05 4.43 -4.96
CA ALA A 135 13.02 5.82 -5.40
C ALA A 135 13.66 6.85 -4.49
N GLY A 136 13.96 6.53 -3.22
CA GLY A 136 14.47 7.54 -2.29
C GLY A 136 14.31 7.19 -0.83
N CYS A 137 14.70 8.12 0.04
CA CYS A 137 14.74 7.96 1.49
C CYS A 137 13.39 8.18 2.20
N TYR A 138 12.32 8.53 1.48
CA TYR A 138 11.06 8.96 2.10
C TYR A 138 9.89 7.99 1.87
N SER A 139 9.98 7.08 0.91
CA SER A 139 8.99 6.02 0.69
C SER A 139 9.39 4.69 1.33
N TYR A 140 8.40 3.97 1.88
CA TYR A 140 8.64 2.76 2.68
C TYR A 140 7.70 1.61 2.32
N GLU A 141 8.19 0.37 2.55
CA GLU A 141 7.40 -0.86 2.46
C GLU A 141 7.35 -1.50 3.86
N PHE A 142 6.20 -1.44 4.52
CA PHE A 142 5.94 -2.20 5.73
C PHE A 142 5.54 -3.62 5.35
N ARG A 143 6.23 -4.61 5.92
CA ARG A 143 5.99 -6.02 5.64
C ARG A 143 5.35 -6.66 6.85
N GLY A 144 4.20 -7.30 6.65
CA GLY A 144 3.69 -8.22 7.65
C GLY A 144 4.56 -9.46 7.75
N GLU A 145 4.38 -10.19 8.84
CA GLU A 145 5.11 -11.41 9.11
C GLU A 145 4.22 -12.64 8.99
N ALA A 146 4.75 -13.71 8.42
CA ALA A 146 4.17 -15.03 8.57
C ALA A 146 4.79 -15.67 9.79
N THR A 147 4.05 -15.76 10.88
CA THR A 147 4.47 -16.61 11.99
C THR A 147 3.32 -17.45 12.48
N ASN A 148 3.46 -18.76 12.25
CA ASN A 148 3.35 -19.68 13.35
C ASN A 148 4.50 -20.70 13.30
N PRO A 149 5.58 -20.53 14.11
CA PRO A 149 6.52 -21.59 14.44
C PRO A 149 6.06 -22.37 15.68
N ASP A 150 4.78 -22.36 16.05
CA ASP A 150 4.28 -23.33 17.01
C ASP A 150 4.46 -24.72 16.42
N LEU A 151 5.51 -25.40 16.87
CA LEU A 151 5.93 -26.75 16.50
C LEU A 151 4.86 -27.82 16.77
N HIS A 152 3.66 -27.41 17.20
CA HIS A 152 2.55 -28.28 17.58
C HIS A 152 1.36 -28.26 16.60
N LEU A 153 1.26 -27.30 15.69
CA LEU A 153 0.21 -27.26 14.67
C LEU A 153 0.86 -27.18 13.29
N SER A 154 0.71 -28.22 12.48
CA SER A 154 1.32 -28.37 11.14
C SER A 154 0.79 -27.38 10.07
N ALA A 155 0.42 -26.16 10.44
CA ALA A 155 -0.09 -25.13 9.54
C ALA A 155 0.53 -23.76 9.85
N VAL A 156 1.24 -23.20 8.87
CA VAL A 156 1.63 -21.79 8.88
C VAL A 156 0.37 -20.95 8.63
N ILE A 157 -0.08 -20.23 9.64
CA ILE A 157 -1.14 -19.23 9.49
C ILE A 157 -0.45 -17.92 9.11
N GLY A 158 -0.81 -17.40 7.92
CA GLY A 158 -0.28 -16.16 7.40
C GLY A 158 -0.83 -14.92 8.13
N GLY A 159 -0.07 -13.84 8.09
CA GLY A 159 -0.53 -12.51 8.50
C GLY A 159 -1.43 -11.85 7.45
N GLN A 160 -2.03 -10.74 7.83
CA GLN A 160 -2.85 -9.87 7.00
C GLN A 160 -2.56 -8.40 7.34
N ALA A 161 -1.27 -8.05 7.47
CA ALA A 161 -0.86 -6.68 7.74
C ALA A 161 -1.42 -5.72 6.68
N GLY A 162 -2.05 -4.64 7.14
CA GLY A 162 -2.75 -3.71 6.28
C GLY A 162 -4.22 -4.08 6.02
N ALA A 163 -4.80 -5.03 6.76
CA ALA A 163 -6.25 -5.26 6.72
C ALA A 163 -7.03 -3.99 7.12
N SER A 164 -6.42 -3.17 7.98
CA SER A 164 -6.79 -1.77 8.21
C SER A 164 -5.52 -0.94 8.34
N VAL A 165 -5.58 0.30 7.88
CA VAL A 165 -4.51 1.29 8.01
C VAL A 165 -5.15 2.62 8.35
N GLY A 166 -4.53 3.36 9.25
CA GLY A 166 -4.91 4.72 9.61
C GLY A 166 -3.68 5.54 9.95
N THR A 167 -3.86 6.84 10.03
CA THR A 167 -2.92 7.76 10.66
C THR A 167 -3.56 8.32 11.92
N VAL A 168 -2.75 8.63 12.92
CA VAL A 168 -3.10 9.48 14.04
C VAL A 168 -2.19 10.70 13.98
N ASP A 169 -2.71 11.86 14.35
CA ASP A 169 -1.93 13.09 14.51
C ASP A 169 -0.70 12.86 15.42
N ASP A 170 0.19 13.83 15.53
CA ASP A 170 1.45 13.78 16.30
C ASP A 170 1.26 13.41 17.79
N LEU A 171 1.12 12.12 18.06
CA LEU A 171 0.85 11.53 19.36
C LEU A 171 2.10 11.59 20.24
N TRP A 172 3.28 11.57 19.63
CA TRP A 172 4.55 11.59 20.34
C TRP A 172 5.18 12.99 20.46
N GLY A 173 4.59 14.02 19.85
CA GLY A 173 5.05 15.41 19.91
C GLY A 173 6.35 15.66 19.14
N ASP A 174 6.67 14.82 18.14
CA ASP A 174 7.87 14.93 17.32
C ASP A 174 7.66 15.68 15.99
N GLY A 175 6.45 16.20 15.79
CA GLY A 175 6.04 16.94 14.60
C GLY A 175 5.68 16.04 13.41
N LYS A 176 5.38 14.76 13.64
CA LYS A 176 5.02 13.79 12.60
C LYS A 176 3.79 12.99 13.01
N ASP A 177 2.86 12.80 12.10
CA ASP A 177 1.72 11.90 12.31
C ASP A 177 2.20 10.47 12.53
N GLU A 178 1.54 9.68 13.39
CA GLU A 178 1.79 8.24 13.51
C GLU A 178 0.92 7.37 12.62
N ILE A 179 1.47 6.20 12.29
CA ILE A 179 0.79 5.18 11.49
C ILE A 179 0.22 4.09 12.39
N LEU A 180 -1.02 3.69 12.09
CA LEU A 180 -1.71 2.53 12.64
C LEU A 180 -1.85 1.44 11.57
N ILE A 181 -1.35 0.22 11.83
CA ILE A 181 -1.50 -0.93 10.92
C ILE A 181 -2.12 -2.10 11.67
N GLY A 182 -3.29 -2.53 11.21
CA GLY A 182 -3.96 -3.74 11.70
C GLY A 182 -3.49 -5.00 10.99
N ASP A 183 -3.16 -6.03 11.76
CA ASP A 183 -2.87 -7.39 11.29
C ASP A 183 -3.74 -8.42 12.04
N PRO A 184 -5.01 -8.62 11.61
CA PRO A 184 -5.98 -9.41 12.35
C PRO A 184 -5.68 -10.92 12.33
N ARG A 185 -4.82 -11.38 11.41
CA ARG A 185 -4.46 -12.80 11.27
C ARG A 185 -3.11 -13.12 11.88
N TRP A 186 -2.43 -12.13 12.45
CA TRP A 186 -1.24 -12.38 13.23
C TRP A 186 -1.61 -13.18 14.48
N GLN A 187 -1.14 -14.43 14.55
CA GLN A 187 -1.40 -15.31 15.68
C GLN A 187 -0.15 -15.48 16.53
N ARG A 188 -0.14 -14.82 17.69
CA ARG A 188 0.34 -15.44 18.92
C ARG A 188 -0.87 -15.95 19.69
N PRO A 189 -0.73 -16.88 20.66
CA PRO A 189 -1.85 -17.66 21.19
C PRO A 189 -3.04 -16.90 21.79
N THR A 190 -3.04 -15.55 21.86
CA THR A 190 -4.08 -14.77 22.56
C THR A 190 -4.36 -13.33 22.05
N SER A 191 -3.77 -12.80 20.96
CA SER A 191 -4.07 -11.41 20.52
C SER A 191 -3.93 -11.16 19.01
N SER A 192 -4.82 -10.32 18.47
CA SER A 192 -4.59 -9.57 17.23
C SER A 192 -3.80 -8.31 17.57
N ASP A 193 -2.73 -8.04 16.82
CA ASP A 193 -1.82 -6.92 17.14
C ASP A 193 -2.12 -5.67 16.28
N LEU A 194 -1.95 -4.50 16.89
CA LEU A 194 -2.00 -3.18 16.26
C LEU A 194 -0.60 -2.55 16.40
N TYR A 195 0.03 -2.23 15.28
CA TYR A 195 1.31 -1.54 15.29
C TYR A 195 1.10 -0.03 15.28
N VAL A 196 1.82 0.69 16.17
CA VAL A 196 1.86 2.16 16.26
C VAL A 196 3.32 2.61 16.18
N GLY A 197 3.66 3.54 15.29
CA GLY A 197 4.96 4.23 15.32
C GLY A 197 5.36 4.93 14.02
N ASN A 198 6.42 5.75 14.12
CA ASN A 198 7.06 6.48 13.03
C ASN A 198 8.42 5.88 12.68
N TYR A 199 8.68 5.62 11.39
CA TYR A 199 9.95 5.06 10.93
C TYR A 199 10.95 6.19 10.63
N CYS A 200 12.04 6.26 11.41
CA CYS A 200 13.22 7.06 11.08
C CYS A 200 14.40 6.12 10.74
N PRO A 201 15.16 6.36 9.65
CA PRO A 201 16.39 5.62 9.41
C PRO A 201 17.41 5.91 10.53
N GLY A 202 17.77 4.88 11.30
CA GLY A 202 18.73 4.97 12.40
C GLY A 202 18.37 4.11 13.62
N ALA A 203 17.09 3.81 13.83
CA ALA A 203 16.65 2.83 14.82
C ALA A 203 16.61 1.45 14.16
N SER A 204 17.78 0.83 14.07
CA SER A 204 17.89 -0.58 13.72
C SER A 204 16.93 -1.38 14.61
N ALA A 205 16.09 -2.22 13.99
CA ALA A 205 15.29 -3.22 14.69
C ALA A 205 16.24 -4.25 15.33
N VAL A 206 16.93 -3.84 16.39
CA VAL A 206 17.79 -4.72 17.16
C VAL A 206 16.90 -5.41 18.18
N THR A 207 16.49 -6.61 17.77
CA THR A 207 16.07 -7.74 18.60
C THR A 207 14.72 -7.64 19.34
N PRO A 208 13.82 -8.64 19.18
CA PRO A 208 12.64 -8.74 20.02
C PRO A 208 13.06 -9.27 21.40
N ALA A 209 13.40 -8.36 22.32
CA ALA A 209 13.36 -8.69 23.74
C ALA A 209 11.95 -8.36 24.27
N PRO A 210 11.32 -9.24 25.08
CA PRO A 210 9.99 -9.00 25.60
C PRO A 210 10.06 -7.93 26.70
N ALA A 211 9.96 -6.66 26.32
CA ALA A 211 9.83 -5.58 27.29
C ALA A 211 8.36 -5.50 27.73
N ARG A 212 8.09 -6.09 28.90
CA ARG A 212 6.87 -5.83 29.67
C ARG A 212 6.90 -4.37 30.10
N ALA A 213 6.06 -3.51 29.51
CA ALA A 213 5.77 -2.21 30.10
C ALA A 213 4.92 -2.44 31.36
N ARG A 214 5.52 -2.23 32.54
CA ARG A 214 4.79 -1.99 33.77
C ARG A 214 4.35 -0.54 33.77
N PHE A 215 3.06 -0.30 33.95
CA PHE A 215 2.52 1.02 34.27
C PHE A 215 2.95 1.41 35.69
N MET A 216 3.56 2.59 35.81
CA MET A 216 3.42 3.49 36.96
C MET A 216 2.95 4.82 36.41
#